data_AF-C3NIE0-F1
#
_entry.id   AF-C3NIE0-F1
#
_cell.length_a   1.000
_cell.length_b   1.000
_cell.length_c   1.000
_cell.angle_alpha   90.00
_cell.angle_beta   90.00
_cell.angle_gamma   90.00
#
_symmetry.space_group_name_H-M   'P 1'
#
loop_
_entity.id
_entity.type
_entity.pdbx_description
1 polymer ?
#
loop_
_entity_poly.entity_id
_entity_poly.type
_entity_poly.pdbx_seq_one_letter_code
_entity_poly.pdbx_strand_id
1 'polypeptide(L)'
;MDRIDKRIIVELFKGNDSLQYLSKILNISPQAVHYRLKNLEKQGIIKGFKIYVNPNLLGYLHSFIVIKGYDNGYEFPFIASKFSCIEGYTIYEVIGKNVVELEENERKILSITRGEKYMEIRINDSIRDNPIDRRIISYIRDDPTVTLNELATKLNLSIRKISSKIKKLYSSGLIKKIPAIDLQKSNILMFSVFSDDKMNEFDDLKILKFSDVNKTLLIGVTENYTSIIKRVRNALEENKKFALSIKYDYYIYEIE
;
A
#
# COMPACT_ATOMS: atom_id res chain seq x y z
N MET A 1 -6.91 18.00 14.23
CA MET A 1 -7.53 17.16 13.18
C MET A 1 -8.69 16.38 13.78
N ASP A 2 -9.88 16.44 13.17
CA ASP A 2 -11.10 15.86 13.73
C ASP A 2 -11.42 14.45 13.19
N ARG A 3 -12.55 13.86 13.60
CA ARG A 3 -12.96 12.52 13.15
C ARG A 3 -13.29 12.47 11.65
N ILE A 4 -13.82 13.53 11.06
CA ILE A 4 -14.16 13.59 9.63
C ILE A 4 -12.87 13.57 8.82
N ASP A 5 -11.88 14.37 9.20
CA ASP A 5 -10.57 14.41 8.55
C ASP A 5 -9.90 13.02 8.57
N LYS A 6 -9.90 12.32 9.72
CA LYS A 6 -9.39 10.95 9.82
C LYS A 6 -10.09 10.00 8.85
N ARG A 7 -11.42 10.07 8.78
CA ARG A 7 -12.21 9.22 7.89
C ARG A 7 -11.96 9.54 6.41
N ILE A 8 -11.74 10.81 6.04
CA ILE A 8 -11.29 11.18 4.70
C ILE A 8 -10.01 10.42 4.37
N ILE A 9 -8.99 10.51 5.23
CA ILE A 9 -7.70 9.85 5.01
C ILE A 9 -7.85 8.32 4.88
N VAL A 10 -8.62 7.69 5.77
CA VAL A 10 -8.88 6.24 5.71
C VAL A 10 -9.58 5.83 4.40
N GLU A 11 -10.55 6.61 3.92
CA GLU A 11 -11.20 6.35 2.64
C GLU A 11 -10.28 6.57 1.43
N LEU A 12 -9.36 7.55 1.50
CA LEU A 12 -8.33 7.73 0.48
C LEU A 12 -7.41 6.50 0.38
N PHE A 13 -7.02 5.90 1.50
CA PHE A 13 -6.25 4.64 1.51
C PHE A 13 -7.04 3.43 0.95
N LYS A 14 -8.37 3.48 0.96
CA LYS A 14 -9.22 2.48 0.29
C LYS A 14 -9.33 2.72 -1.22
N GLY A 15 -8.77 3.81 -1.73
CA GLY A 15 -8.86 4.21 -3.14
C GLY A 15 -10.12 5.02 -3.47
N ASN A 16 -10.83 5.52 -2.46
CA ASN A 16 -12.07 6.27 -2.63
C ASN A 16 -11.81 7.79 -2.55
N ASP A 17 -11.39 8.40 -3.66
CA ASP A 17 -10.97 9.81 -3.70
C ASP A 17 -12.00 10.78 -4.31
N SER A 18 -13.09 10.29 -4.90
CA SER A 18 -14.12 11.18 -5.46
C SER A 18 -14.86 11.97 -4.37
N LEU A 19 -15.04 13.27 -4.60
CA LEU A 19 -15.76 14.15 -3.67
C LEU A 19 -17.20 13.69 -3.44
N GLN A 20 -17.86 13.14 -4.46
CA GLN A 20 -19.23 12.62 -4.36
C GLN A 20 -19.30 11.40 -3.45
N TYR A 21 -18.36 10.45 -3.60
CA TYR A 21 -18.29 9.28 -2.72
C TYR A 21 -18.02 9.69 -1.27
N LEU A 22 -17.00 10.54 -1.06
CA LEU A 22 -16.61 11.02 0.26
C LEU A 22 -17.77 11.79 0.91
N SER A 23 -18.45 12.67 0.17
CA SER A 23 -19.63 13.40 0.64
C SER A 23 -20.72 12.46 1.14
N LYS A 24 -21.04 11.42 0.36
CA LYS A 24 -22.07 10.43 0.71
C LYS A 24 -21.69 9.62 1.96
N ILE A 25 -20.46 9.10 2.03
CA ILE A 25 -20.05 8.20 3.14
C ILE A 25 -19.78 8.96 4.45
N LEU A 26 -19.39 10.24 4.36
CA LEU A 26 -19.13 11.12 5.49
C LEU A 26 -20.36 11.93 5.92
N ASN A 27 -21.42 11.94 5.11
CA ASN A 27 -22.64 12.71 5.31
C ASN A 27 -22.38 14.23 5.46
N ILE A 28 -21.59 14.79 4.54
CA ILE A 28 -21.29 16.23 4.46
C ILE A 28 -21.34 16.69 3.00
N SER A 29 -21.41 18.00 2.75
CA SER A 29 -21.45 18.52 1.38
C SER A 29 -20.12 18.28 0.63
N PRO A 30 -20.13 18.15 -0.71
CA PRO A 30 -18.90 18.06 -1.51
C PRO A 30 -17.95 19.23 -1.29
N GLN A 31 -18.49 20.43 -1.06
CA GLN A 31 -17.71 21.63 -0.75
C GLN A 31 -16.98 21.50 0.60
N ALA A 32 -17.64 20.92 1.62
CA ALA A 32 -17.02 20.66 2.91
C ALA A 32 -15.90 19.61 2.80
N VAL A 33 -16.08 18.55 1.99
CA VAL A 33 -15.01 17.58 1.69
C VAL A 33 -13.82 18.28 1.03
N HIS A 34 -14.09 19.08 -0.01
CA HIS A 34 -13.04 19.79 -0.76
C HIS A 34 -12.24 20.73 0.14
N TYR A 35 -12.92 21.53 0.96
CA TYR A 35 -12.28 22.41 1.94
C TYR A 35 -11.37 21.65 2.91
N ARG A 36 -11.83 20.51 3.42
CA ARG A 36 -11.05 19.66 4.33
C ARG A 36 -9.83 19.06 3.66
N LEU A 37 -9.97 18.51 2.44
CA LEU A 37 -8.82 18.01 1.66
C LEU A 37 -7.78 19.10 1.43
N LYS A 38 -8.20 20.31 1.01
CA LYS A 38 -7.31 21.45 0.81
C LYS A 38 -6.60 21.88 2.09
N ASN A 39 -7.27 21.82 3.23
CA ASN A 39 -6.65 22.09 4.52
C ASN A 39 -5.63 21.03 4.91
N LEU A 40 -5.93 19.74 4.71
CA LEU A 40 -4.99 18.64 4.97
C LEU A 40 -3.74 18.75 4.08
N GLU A 41 -3.90 19.15 2.82
CA GLU A 41 -2.80 19.46 1.90
C GLU A 41 -1.98 20.65 2.40
N LYS A 42 -2.64 21.78 2.72
CA LYS A 42 -1.99 23.00 3.21
C LYS A 42 -1.21 22.79 4.51
N GLN A 43 -1.68 21.90 5.38
CA GLN A 43 -1.03 21.54 6.63
C GLN A 43 0.14 20.54 6.45
N GLY A 44 0.37 20.07 5.22
CA GLY A 44 1.38 19.05 4.91
C GLY A 44 1.04 17.66 5.48
N ILE A 45 -0.22 17.43 5.85
CA ILE A 45 -0.71 16.12 6.31
C ILE A 45 -0.86 15.20 5.10
N ILE A 46 -1.44 15.69 4.01
CA ILE A 46 -1.44 15.01 2.71
C ILE A 46 -0.43 15.73 1.82
N LYS A 47 0.60 15.02 1.38
CA LYS A 47 1.69 15.56 0.54
C LYS A 47 1.48 15.24 -0.95
N GLY A 48 0.53 14.37 -1.26
CA GLY A 48 0.21 13.93 -2.61
C GLY A 48 -0.28 12.50 -2.62
N PHE A 49 -0.13 11.82 -3.74
CA PHE A 49 -0.48 10.42 -3.93
C PHE A 49 0.65 9.71 -4.66
N LYS A 50 0.76 8.40 -4.42
CA LYS A 50 1.61 7.48 -5.17
C LYS A 50 0.77 6.31 -5.67
N ILE A 51 1.18 5.72 -6.78
CA ILE A 51 0.56 4.51 -7.30
C ILE A 51 1.45 3.34 -6.92
N TYR A 52 1.01 2.54 -5.96
CA TYR A 52 1.55 1.21 -5.77
C TYR A 52 1.16 0.34 -6.96
N VAL A 53 2.12 -0.38 -7.51
CA VAL A 53 1.92 -1.31 -8.62
C VAL A 53 2.49 -2.65 -8.18
N ASN A 54 1.69 -3.70 -8.29
CA ASN A 54 2.17 -5.06 -8.06
C ASN A 54 3.38 -5.34 -8.99
N PRO A 55 4.57 -5.66 -8.45
CA PRO A 55 5.77 -5.88 -9.26
C PRO A 55 5.62 -6.96 -10.34
N ASN A 56 4.81 -8.01 -10.11
CA ASN A 56 4.57 -9.05 -11.11
C ASN A 56 3.90 -8.50 -12.38
N LEU A 57 3.12 -7.41 -12.30
CA LEU A 57 2.52 -6.77 -13.47
C LEU A 57 3.55 -6.06 -14.37
N LEU A 58 4.69 -5.71 -13.80
CA LEU A 58 5.81 -5.10 -14.50
C LEU A 58 6.82 -6.14 -15.01
N GLY A 59 6.61 -7.42 -14.70
CA GLY A 59 7.52 -8.51 -15.05
C GLY A 59 8.63 -8.75 -14.01
N TYR A 60 8.51 -8.19 -12.81
CA TYR A 60 9.39 -8.47 -11.69
C TYR A 60 8.84 -9.60 -10.82
N LEU A 61 9.72 -10.44 -10.29
CA LEU A 61 9.44 -11.22 -9.10
C LEU A 61 9.63 -10.33 -7.87
N HIS A 62 8.90 -10.62 -6.78
CA HIS A 62 9.08 -9.87 -5.54
C HIS A 62 8.86 -10.71 -4.29
N SER A 63 9.48 -10.29 -3.21
CA SER A 63 9.31 -10.85 -1.88
C SER A 63 9.22 -9.74 -0.84
N PHE A 64 8.47 -10.00 0.23
CA PHE A 64 8.49 -9.16 1.42
C PHE A 64 9.42 -9.76 2.45
N ILE A 65 10.42 -9.01 2.88
CA ILE A 65 11.35 -9.37 3.95
C ILE A 65 11.04 -8.50 5.17
N VAL A 66 10.71 -9.14 6.28
CA VAL A 66 10.52 -8.48 7.58
C VAL A 66 11.79 -8.64 8.39
N ILE A 67 12.39 -7.53 8.80
CA ILE A 67 13.63 -7.47 9.56
C ILE A 67 13.33 -6.91 10.93
N LYS A 68 13.83 -7.56 11.99
CA LYS A 68 13.69 -7.13 13.37
C LYS A 68 15.05 -6.63 13.89
N GLY A 69 15.09 -5.42 14.43
CA GLY A 69 16.31 -4.80 14.96
C GLY A 69 16.58 -3.44 14.32
N TYR A 70 17.67 -2.80 14.74
CA TYR A 70 18.03 -1.48 14.23
C TYR A 70 18.41 -1.57 12.75
N ASP A 71 17.59 -0.94 11.93
CA ASP A 71 17.75 -0.86 10.50
C ASP A 71 17.64 0.61 10.07
N ASN A 72 18.59 1.06 9.24
CA ASN A 72 18.70 2.46 8.83
C ASN A 72 17.66 2.85 7.79
N GLY A 73 16.81 1.92 7.36
CA GLY A 73 15.77 2.17 6.37
C GLY A 73 16.36 2.47 5.00
N TYR A 74 17.13 1.54 4.45
CA TYR A 74 17.87 1.76 3.21
C TYR A 74 16.96 1.94 1.98
N GLU A 75 17.50 2.61 0.97
CA GLU A 75 16.83 2.89 -0.30
C GLU A 75 17.70 2.39 -1.44
N PHE A 76 17.17 1.46 -2.22
CA PHE A 76 17.86 0.86 -3.36
C PHE A 76 16.90 0.70 -4.53
N PRO A 77 17.40 0.67 -5.78
CA PRO A 77 16.56 0.48 -6.97
C PRO A 77 15.74 -0.82 -6.96
N PHE A 78 16.19 -1.84 -6.22
CA PHE A 78 15.49 -3.12 -6.08
C PHE A 78 14.51 -3.17 -4.89
N ILE A 79 14.19 -2.02 -4.27
CA ILE A 79 13.15 -1.92 -3.23
C ILE A 79 11.93 -1.24 -3.84
N ALA A 80 10.81 -1.96 -3.92
CA ALA A 80 9.53 -1.47 -4.41
C ALA A 80 8.76 -0.66 -3.34
N SER A 81 8.83 -1.11 -2.10
CA SER A 81 8.23 -0.42 -0.96
C SER A 81 8.97 -0.72 0.33
N LYS A 82 8.85 0.20 1.29
CA LYS A 82 9.46 0.13 2.62
C LYS A 82 8.46 0.59 3.67
N PHE A 83 8.34 -0.14 4.77
CA PHE A 83 7.52 0.26 5.92
C PHE A 83 8.34 0.17 7.19
N SER A 84 8.41 1.28 7.92
CA SER A 84 9.19 1.37 9.15
C SER A 84 8.27 1.40 10.36
N CYS A 85 8.53 0.51 11.30
CA CYS A 85 7.67 0.27 12.44
C CYS A 85 8.31 0.65 13.78
N ILE A 86 7.47 1.09 14.70
CA ILE A 86 7.86 1.62 16.02
C ILE A 86 8.55 0.53 16.85
N GLU A 87 8.12 -0.72 16.72
CA GLU A 87 8.64 -1.86 17.49
C GLU A 87 10.00 -2.39 16.96
N GLY A 88 10.66 -1.64 16.07
CA GLY A 88 11.94 -2.03 15.49
C GLY A 88 11.81 -3.10 14.41
N TYR A 89 10.69 -3.12 13.68
CA TYR A 89 10.56 -3.89 12.45
C TYR A 89 10.69 -2.97 11.24
N THR A 90 11.39 -3.44 10.20
CA THR A 90 11.31 -2.87 8.86
C THR A 90 10.82 -3.93 7.89
N ILE A 91 9.88 -3.56 7.02
CA ILE A 91 9.36 -4.40 5.96
C ILE A 91 9.88 -3.86 4.63
N TYR A 92 10.65 -4.66 3.91
CA TYR A 92 11.13 -4.38 2.56
C TYR A 92 10.39 -5.23 1.55
N GLU A 93 9.88 -4.61 0.50
CA GLU A 93 9.47 -5.32 -0.71
C GLU A 93 10.63 -5.31 -1.71
N VAL A 94 11.29 -6.44 -1.85
CA VAL A 94 12.47 -6.62 -2.69
C VAL A 94 12.04 -7.21 -4.02
N ILE A 95 12.64 -6.75 -5.13
CA ILE A 95 12.31 -7.19 -6.49
C ILE A 95 13.53 -7.78 -7.22
N GLY A 96 13.27 -8.57 -8.26
CA GLY A 96 14.26 -9.03 -9.24
C GLY A 96 13.61 -9.49 -10.54
N LYS A 97 14.31 -9.42 -11.68
CA LYS A 97 13.75 -9.81 -13.00
C LYS A 97 13.60 -11.32 -13.16
N ASN A 98 14.35 -12.07 -12.37
CA ASN A 98 14.32 -13.53 -12.31
C ASN A 98 14.66 -13.99 -10.88
N VAL A 99 14.55 -15.29 -10.65
CA VAL A 99 14.76 -15.87 -9.31
C VAL A 99 16.16 -15.59 -8.78
N VAL A 100 17.18 -15.68 -9.64
CA VAL A 100 18.58 -15.46 -9.23
C VAL A 100 18.79 -14.01 -8.79
N GLU A 101 18.32 -13.04 -9.57
CA GLU A 101 18.45 -11.62 -9.22
C GLU A 101 17.67 -11.26 -7.95
N LEU A 102 16.47 -11.82 -7.77
CA LEU A 102 15.68 -11.61 -6.55
C LEU A 102 16.47 -12.12 -5.33
N GLU A 103 17.00 -13.34 -5.38
CA GLU A 103 17.77 -13.93 -4.28
C GLU A 103 19.08 -13.19 -3.99
N GLU A 104 19.71 -12.60 -5.01
CA GLU A 104 20.86 -11.71 -4.82
C GLU A 104 20.46 -10.42 -4.10
N ASN A 105 19.35 -9.80 -4.49
CA ASN A 105 18.86 -8.57 -3.88
C ASN A 105 18.37 -8.80 -2.43
N GLU A 106 17.73 -9.95 -2.16
CA GLU A 106 17.39 -10.40 -0.81
C GLU A 106 18.64 -10.52 0.06
N ARG A 107 19.69 -11.19 -0.44
CA ARG A 107 20.98 -11.33 0.28
C ARG A 107 21.66 -9.98 0.51
N LYS A 108 21.62 -9.07 -0.46
CA LYS A 108 22.16 -7.70 -0.31
C LYS A 108 21.47 -7.00 0.84
N ILE A 109 20.14 -6.97 0.90
CA ILE A 109 19.38 -6.37 2.01
C ILE A 109 19.77 -6.98 3.35
N LEU A 110 19.77 -8.31 3.44
CA LEU A 110 20.10 -8.99 4.70
C LEU A 110 21.54 -8.71 5.17
N SER A 111 22.48 -8.50 4.24
CA SER A 111 23.88 -8.23 4.57
C SER A 111 24.14 -6.81 5.10
N ILE A 112 23.33 -5.83 4.68
CA ILE A 112 23.49 -4.42 5.07
C ILE A 112 22.64 -4.04 6.28
N THR A 113 21.53 -4.76 6.49
CA THR A 113 20.69 -4.58 7.67
C THR A 113 21.39 -5.21 8.87
N ARG A 114 21.43 -4.49 9.99
CA ARG A 114 22.00 -5.01 11.24
C ARG A 114 20.98 -5.81 12.07
N GLY A 115 19.76 -6.00 11.54
CA GLY A 115 18.69 -6.76 12.17
C GLY A 115 18.63 -8.22 11.70
N GLU A 116 17.80 -8.99 12.37
CA GLU A 116 17.56 -10.40 12.06
C GLU A 116 16.35 -10.55 11.12
N LYS A 117 16.44 -11.46 10.15
CA LYS A 117 15.28 -11.82 9.33
C LYS A 117 14.21 -12.47 10.22
N TYR A 118 13.08 -11.79 10.36
CA TYR A 118 11.94 -12.28 11.13
C TYR A 118 11.01 -13.14 10.28
N MET A 119 10.67 -12.67 9.06
CA MET A 119 9.79 -13.36 8.15
C MET A 119 10.14 -13.01 6.70
N GLU A 120 9.82 -13.93 5.79
CA GLU A 120 9.91 -13.73 4.36
C GLU A 120 8.67 -14.33 3.70
N ILE A 121 8.07 -13.59 2.77
CA ILE A 121 6.95 -14.04 1.93
C ILE A 121 7.34 -13.80 0.47
N ARG A 122 7.45 -14.88 -0.30
CA ARG A 122 7.72 -14.81 -1.75
C ARG A 122 6.40 -14.81 -2.50
N ILE A 123 6.20 -13.82 -3.37
CA ILE A 123 4.99 -13.70 -4.18
C ILE A 123 5.31 -14.16 -5.59
N ASN A 124 4.59 -15.19 -6.03
CA ASN A 124 4.78 -15.80 -7.34
C ASN A 124 3.45 -15.81 -8.11
N ASP A 125 2.93 -14.61 -8.37
CA ASP A 125 1.74 -14.44 -9.16
C ASP A 125 2.11 -14.37 -10.65
N SER A 126 1.63 -15.34 -11.43
CA SER A 126 1.72 -15.27 -12.89
C SER A 126 0.69 -14.29 -13.44
N ILE A 127 1.09 -13.03 -13.61
CA ILE A 127 0.24 -12.01 -14.21
C ILE A 127 0.47 -11.94 -15.72
N ARG A 128 -0.62 -12.07 -16.49
CA ARG A 128 -0.55 -11.89 -17.94
C ARG A 128 -0.17 -10.46 -18.28
N ASP A 129 0.94 -10.31 -18.99
CA ASP A 129 1.36 -9.02 -19.48
C ASP A 129 0.39 -8.45 -20.54
N ASN A 130 0.14 -7.13 -20.47
CA ASN A 130 -0.64 -6.39 -21.44
C ASN A 130 0.04 -5.04 -21.72
N PRO A 131 0.53 -4.80 -22.95
CA PRO A 131 1.23 -3.56 -23.31
C PRO A 131 0.41 -2.29 -23.08
N ILE A 132 -0.92 -2.35 -23.24
CA ILE A 132 -1.79 -1.20 -22.99
C ILE A 132 -1.86 -0.92 -21.48
N ASP A 133 -1.93 -1.96 -20.65
CA ASP A 133 -1.98 -1.78 -19.20
C ASP A 133 -0.66 -1.20 -18.70
N ARG A 134 0.50 -1.67 -19.20
CA ARG A 134 1.81 -1.06 -18.91
C ARG A 134 1.86 0.43 -19.23
N ARG A 135 1.39 0.83 -20.41
CA ARG A 135 1.36 2.25 -20.81
C ARG A 135 0.41 3.08 -19.93
N ILE A 136 -0.77 2.55 -19.59
CA ILE A 136 -1.69 3.20 -18.64
C ILE A 136 -1.00 3.41 -17.29
N ILE A 137 -0.33 2.38 -16.78
CA ILE A 137 0.33 2.40 -15.47
C ILE A 137 1.48 3.39 -15.43
N SER A 138 2.32 3.43 -16.47
CA SER A 138 3.40 4.42 -16.59
C SER A 138 2.83 5.83 -16.45
N TYR A 139 1.80 6.19 -17.22
CA TYR A 139 1.23 7.54 -17.13
C TYR A 139 0.58 7.86 -15.77
N ILE A 140 -0.12 6.91 -15.13
CA ILE A 140 -0.75 7.14 -13.82
C ILE A 140 0.32 7.20 -12.71
N ARG A 141 1.44 6.50 -12.86
CA ARG A 141 2.55 6.57 -11.91
C ARG A 141 3.22 7.94 -11.95
N ASP A 142 3.50 8.43 -13.16
CA ASP A 142 4.12 9.74 -13.38
C ASP A 142 3.20 10.88 -12.90
N ASP A 143 1.90 10.75 -13.16
CA ASP A 143 0.87 11.68 -12.69
C ASP A 143 -0.35 10.94 -12.12
N PRO A 144 -0.40 10.73 -10.79
CA PRO A 144 -1.52 10.08 -10.10
C PRO A 144 -2.85 10.85 -10.15
N THR A 145 -2.85 12.05 -10.73
CA THR A 145 -4.02 12.92 -10.90
C THR A 145 -4.50 13.02 -12.35
N VAL A 146 -3.78 12.38 -13.29
CA VAL A 146 -4.10 12.39 -14.72
C VAL A 146 -5.56 12.00 -14.99
N THR A 147 -6.21 12.75 -15.88
CA THR A 147 -7.61 12.52 -16.22
C THR A 147 -7.78 11.41 -17.25
N LEU A 148 -8.97 10.80 -17.29
CA LEU A 148 -9.32 9.81 -18.32
C LEU A 148 -9.25 10.39 -19.75
N ASN A 149 -9.54 11.68 -19.91
CA ASN A 149 -9.48 12.37 -21.20
C ASN A 149 -8.03 12.53 -21.66
N GLU A 150 -7.14 13.00 -20.78
CA GLU A 150 -5.71 13.13 -21.09
C GLU A 150 -5.09 11.78 -21.42
N LEU A 151 -5.42 10.72 -20.66
CA LEU A 151 -4.97 9.36 -20.99
C LEU A 151 -5.52 8.87 -22.33
N ALA A 152 -6.78 9.16 -22.66
CA ALA A 152 -7.39 8.81 -23.95
C ALA A 152 -6.64 9.44 -25.12
N THR A 153 -6.33 10.72 -25.01
CA THR A 153 -5.53 11.45 -26.01
C THR A 153 -4.12 10.89 -26.12
N LYS A 154 -3.40 10.71 -24.99
CA LYS A 154 -2.02 10.19 -24.97
C LYS A 154 -1.89 8.76 -25.51
N LEU A 155 -2.90 7.92 -25.31
CA LEU A 155 -2.87 6.51 -25.71
C LEU A 155 -3.55 6.24 -27.05
N ASN A 156 -4.24 7.23 -27.62
CA ASN A 156 -5.12 7.07 -28.79
C ASN A 156 -6.14 5.92 -28.59
N LEU A 157 -6.83 5.93 -27.45
CA LEU A 157 -7.84 4.94 -27.09
C LEU A 157 -9.12 5.61 -26.62
N SER A 158 -10.26 4.92 -26.75
CA SER A 158 -11.52 5.44 -26.23
C SER A 158 -11.52 5.51 -24.69
N ILE A 159 -12.17 6.56 -24.16
CA ILE A 159 -12.36 6.74 -22.71
C ILE A 159 -12.98 5.49 -22.07
N ARG A 160 -13.96 4.86 -22.76
CA ARG A 160 -14.59 3.61 -22.29
C ARG A 160 -13.58 2.48 -22.11
N LYS A 161 -12.66 2.30 -23.06
CA LYS A 161 -11.63 1.25 -23.00
C LYS A 161 -10.63 1.50 -21.86
N ILE A 162 -10.18 2.75 -21.70
CA ILE A 162 -9.27 3.14 -20.61
C ILE A 162 -9.95 2.99 -19.26
N SER A 163 -11.16 3.54 -19.11
CA SER A 163 -11.94 3.44 -17.87
C SER A 163 -12.15 1.99 -17.45
N SER A 164 -12.50 1.11 -18.40
CA SER A 164 -12.66 -0.32 -18.13
C SER A 164 -11.35 -0.99 -17.68
N LYS A 165 -10.21 -0.64 -18.29
CA LYS A 165 -8.89 -1.18 -17.92
C LYS A 165 -8.44 -0.70 -16.55
N ILE A 166 -8.51 0.61 -16.29
CA ILE A 166 -8.16 1.21 -15.00
C ILE A 166 -9.02 0.62 -13.89
N LYS A 167 -10.35 0.54 -14.10
CA LYS A 167 -11.26 -0.09 -13.13
C LYS A 167 -10.85 -1.53 -12.83
N LYS A 168 -10.51 -2.31 -13.87
CA LYS A 168 -10.04 -3.69 -13.69
C LYS A 168 -8.77 -3.73 -12.83
N LEU A 169 -7.73 -2.97 -13.18
CA LEU A 169 -6.44 -2.91 -12.49
C LEU A 169 -6.60 -2.57 -10.99
N TYR A 170 -7.43 -1.58 -10.66
CA TYR A 170 -7.74 -1.23 -9.26
C TYR A 170 -8.56 -2.33 -8.57
N SER A 171 -9.61 -2.84 -9.20
CA SER A 171 -10.49 -3.84 -8.59
C SER A 171 -9.81 -5.19 -8.34
N SER A 172 -8.80 -5.54 -9.15
CA SER A 172 -7.99 -6.74 -8.96
C SER A 172 -6.83 -6.53 -7.98
N GLY A 173 -6.67 -5.33 -7.40
CA GLY A 173 -5.57 -5.02 -6.49
C GLY A 173 -4.19 -4.95 -7.15
N LEU A 174 -4.13 -4.89 -8.48
CA LEU A 174 -2.86 -4.85 -9.21
C LEU A 174 -2.20 -3.48 -9.19
N ILE A 175 -3.02 -2.44 -9.07
CA ILE A 175 -2.56 -1.09 -8.74
C ILE A 175 -3.38 -0.56 -7.59
N LYS A 176 -2.77 0.31 -6.77
CA LYS A 176 -3.45 0.98 -5.68
C LYS A 176 -2.95 2.41 -5.54
N LYS A 177 -3.87 3.36 -5.44
CA LYS A 177 -3.56 4.74 -5.15
C LYS A 177 -3.42 4.89 -3.65
N ILE A 178 -2.21 5.24 -3.20
CA ILE A 178 -1.85 5.38 -1.80
C ILE A 178 -1.59 6.87 -1.56
N PRO A 179 -2.34 7.55 -0.66
CA PRO A 179 -2.01 8.91 -0.30
C PRO A 179 -0.63 8.93 0.34
N ALA A 180 0.20 9.93 0.07
CA ALA A 180 1.45 10.17 0.78
C ALA A 180 1.16 11.09 1.95
N ILE A 181 1.20 10.58 3.19
CA ILE A 181 0.78 11.35 4.36
C ILE A 181 1.85 11.41 5.45
N ASP A 182 1.79 12.46 6.26
CA ASP A 182 2.49 12.52 7.53
C ASP A 182 1.71 11.73 8.58
N LEU A 183 2.12 10.48 8.84
CA LEU A 183 1.43 9.59 9.77
C LEU A 183 1.32 10.20 11.17
N GLN A 184 2.36 10.90 11.63
CA GLN A 184 2.43 11.48 12.97
C GLN A 184 1.41 12.62 13.14
N LYS A 185 1.25 13.47 12.12
CA LYS A 185 0.24 14.54 12.12
C LYS A 185 -1.16 14.04 11.83
N SER A 186 -1.28 12.93 11.11
CA SER A 186 -2.56 12.38 10.64
C SER A 186 -3.37 11.68 11.71
N ASN A 187 -2.87 11.46 12.94
CA ASN A 187 -3.60 10.84 14.06
C ASN A 187 -4.50 9.63 13.65
N ILE A 188 -4.06 8.87 12.65
CA ILE A 188 -4.57 7.58 12.22
C ILE A 188 -3.50 6.54 12.52
N LEU A 189 -3.91 5.30 12.70
CA LEU A 189 -2.99 4.19 12.91
C LEU A 189 -2.81 3.44 11.60
N MET A 190 -1.57 3.40 11.12
CA MET A 190 -1.17 2.43 10.10
C MET A 190 -0.44 1.27 10.80
N PHE A 191 -0.78 0.04 10.43
CA PHE A 191 -0.23 -1.15 11.06
C PHE A 191 0.08 -2.22 10.02
N SER A 192 0.91 -3.18 10.39
CA SER A 192 1.09 -4.45 9.69
C SER A 192 0.74 -5.63 10.57
N VAL A 193 0.17 -6.66 9.96
CA VAL A 193 -0.03 -7.97 10.57
C VAL A 193 0.77 -8.96 9.76
N PHE A 194 1.62 -9.74 10.43
CA PHE A 194 2.38 -10.83 9.83
C PHE A 194 2.12 -12.13 10.57
N SER A 195 1.81 -13.20 9.84
CA SER A 195 1.44 -14.51 10.37
C SER A 195 1.98 -15.61 9.49
N ASP A 196 2.36 -16.73 10.11
CA ASP A 196 2.68 -17.98 9.40
C ASP A 196 1.43 -18.78 9.00
N ASP A 197 0.24 -18.21 9.21
CA ASP A 197 -1.06 -18.73 8.80
C ASP A 197 -1.83 -17.70 7.94
N LYS A 198 -2.88 -18.21 7.28
CA LYS A 198 -3.85 -17.34 6.59
C LYS A 198 -4.67 -16.56 7.62
N MET A 199 -4.67 -15.24 7.51
CA MET A 199 -5.47 -14.34 8.35
C MET A 199 -6.40 -13.45 7.54
N ASN A 200 -7.63 -13.29 8.01
CA ASN A 200 -8.69 -12.48 7.37
C ASN A 200 -9.34 -11.47 8.33
N GLU A 201 -8.96 -11.46 9.61
CA GLU A 201 -9.59 -10.70 10.69
C GLU A 201 -9.41 -9.20 10.57
N PHE A 202 -8.50 -8.77 9.70
CA PHE A 202 -8.18 -7.37 9.45
C PHE A 202 -8.50 -6.96 8.00
N ASP A 203 -9.20 -7.81 7.25
CA ASP A 203 -9.41 -7.61 5.81
C ASP A 203 -10.21 -6.36 5.46
N ASP A 204 -11.11 -5.91 6.33
CA ASP A 204 -11.86 -4.67 6.14
C ASP A 204 -11.00 -3.41 6.36
N LEU A 205 -9.87 -3.55 7.03
CA LEU A 205 -8.90 -2.48 7.31
C LEU A 205 -7.73 -2.47 6.32
N LYS A 206 -7.69 -3.44 5.39
CA LYS A 206 -6.51 -3.67 4.53
C LYS A 206 -6.32 -2.55 3.49
N ILE A 207 -5.09 -2.08 3.42
CA ILE A 207 -4.55 -1.35 2.28
C ILE A 207 -3.95 -2.34 1.31
N LEU A 208 -2.97 -3.12 1.76
CA LEU A 208 -2.30 -4.14 0.97
C LEU A 208 -2.37 -5.46 1.75
N LYS A 209 -2.52 -6.57 1.04
CA LYS A 209 -2.49 -7.90 1.63
C LYS A 209 -1.81 -8.83 0.65
N PHE A 210 -0.81 -9.52 1.15
CA PHE A 210 -0.01 -10.48 0.41
C PHE A 210 0.01 -11.78 1.21
N SER A 211 -0.19 -12.89 0.53
CA SER A 211 -0.16 -14.20 1.15
C SER A 211 0.53 -15.18 0.23
N ASP A 212 1.35 -16.06 0.79
CA ASP A 212 1.79 -17.29 0.11
C ASP A 212 0.89 -18.47 0.52
N VAL A 213 1.36 -19.71 0.38
CA VAL A 213 0.58 -20.90 0.76
C VAL A 213 0.14 -20.84 2.22
N ASN A 214 1.00 -20.36 3.11
CA ASN A 214 0.78 -20.40 4.56
C ASN A 214 0.88 -19.01 5.21
N LYS A 215 1.73 -18.11 4.73
CA LYS A 215 1.99 -16.82 5.38
C LYS A 215 1.04 -15.73 4.92
N THR A 216 0.81 -14.76 5.79
CA THR A 216 0.08 -13.52 5.48
C THR A 216 0.89 -12.31 5.94
N LEU A 217 1.05 -11.34 5.05
CA LEU A 217 1.41 -9.97 5.37
C LEU A 217 0.24 -9.06 4.98
N LEU A 218 -0.32 -8.36 5.96
CA LEU A 218 -1.34 -7.35 5.75
C LEU A 218 -0.82 -6.01 6.21
N ILE A 219 -1.14 -4.96 5.46
CA ILE A 219 -0.91 -3.57 5.80
C ILE A 219 -2.28 -2.92 5.90
N GLY A 220 -2.62 -2.33 7.03
CA GLY A 220 -3.93 -1.74 7.26
C GLY A 220 -3.85 -0.33 7.82
N VAL A 221 -4.98 0.37 7.75
CA VAL A 221 -5.18 1.67 8.42
C VAL A 221 -6.51 1.71 9.16
N THR A 222 -6.52 2.44 10.26
CA THR A 222 -7.75 2.76 10.98
C THR A 222 -7.64 4.07 11.76
N GLU A 223 -8.77 4.70 11.97
CA GLU A 223 -8.94 5.79 12.93
C GLU A 223 -9.35 5.31 14.34
N ASN A 224 -9.64 4.02 14.51
CA ASN A 224 -10.20 3.43 15.74
C ASN A 224 -9.29 2.33 16.29
N TYR A 225 -8.43 2.68 17.24
CA TYR A 225 -7.51 1.75 17.90
C TYR A 225 -8.24 0.65 18.70
N THR A 226 -9.40 0.96 19.29
CA THR A 226 -10.20 -0.01 20.07
C THR A 226 -10.66 -1.18 19.20
N SER A 227 -10.95 -0.93 17.92
CA SER A 227 -11.30 -1.98 16.95
C SER A 227 -10.16 -2.99 16.79
N ILE A 228 -8.91 -2.52 16.72
CA ILE A 228 -7.73 -3.39 16.61
C ILE A 228 -7.54 -4.22 17.88
N ILE A 229 -7.64 -3.61 19.06
CA ILE A 229 -7.48 -4.33 20.34
C ILE A 229 -8.48 -5.50 20.43
N LYS A 230 -9.75 -5.26 20.05
CA LYS A 230 -10.78 -6.30 20.04
C LYS A 230 -10.43 -7.42 19.05
N ARG A 231 -9.99 -7.08 17.84
CA ARG A 231 -9.62 -8.07 16.81
C ARG A 231 -8.41 -8.91 17.23
N VAL A 232 -7.40 -8.27 17.82
CA VAL A 232 -6.23 -8.96 18.37
C VAL A 232 -6.64 -9.94 19.46
N ARG A 233 -7.48 -9.51 20.41
CA ARG A 233 -7.99 -10.39 21.48
C ARG A 233 -8.72 -11.61 20.91
N ASN A 234 -9.66 -11.39 20.01
CA ASN A 234 -10.43 -12.47 19.39
C ASN A 234 -9.51 -13.46 18.64
N ALA A 235 -8.53 -12.96 17.87
CA ALA A 235 -7.59 -13.83 17.15
C ALA A 235 -6.71 -14.66 18.11
N LEU A 236 -6.30 -14.09 19.25
CA LEU A 236 -5.56 -14.81 20.28
C LEU A 236 -6.41 -15.86 21.00
N GLU A 237 -7.69 -15.58 21.26
CA GLU A 237 -8.66 -16.55 21.82
C GLU A 237 -8.88 -17.74 20.87
N GLU A 238 -8.77 -17.51 19.56
CA GLU A 238 -8.79 -18.55 18.52
C GLU A 238 -7.42 -19.24 18.33
N ASN A 239 -6.44 -19.02 19.20
CA ASN A 239 -5.08 -19.57 19.17
C ASN A 239 -4.27 -19.22 17.89
N LYS A 240 -4.58 -18.10 17.24
CA LYS A 240 -3.84 -17.68 16.04
C LYS A 240 -2.52 -17.03 16.40
N LYS A 241 -1.48 -17.37 15.64
CA LYS A 241 -0.12 -16.84 15.81
C LYS A 241 0.16 -15.77 14.77
N PHE A 242 0.40 -14.56 15.25
CA PHE A 242 0.74 -13.43 14.41
C PHE A 242 1.49 -12.41 15.25
N ALA A 243 2.12 -11.46 14.57
CA ALA A 243 2.56 -10.24 15.20
C ALA A 243 1.99 -9.03 14.48
N LEU A 244 1.67 -8.01 15.29
CA LEU A 244 1.13 -6.73 14.86
C LEU A 244 2.17 -5.67 15.18
N SER A 245 2.39 -4.78 14.22
CA SER A 245 3.41 -3.74 14.32
C SER A 245 2.88 -2.42 13.79
N ILE A 246 3.15 -1.33 14.50
CA ILE A 246 2.65 0.01 14.21
C ILE A 246 3.68 0.75 13.36
N LYS A 247 3.21 1.38 12.29
CA LYS A 247 4.08 2.11 11.36
C LYS A 247 4.17 3.57 11.74
N TYR A 248 5.39 4.10 11.70
CA TYR A 248 5.63 5.54 11.82
C TYR A 248 5.97 6.18 10.48
N ASP A 249 6.40 5.38 9.49
CA ASP A 249 6.73 5.87 8.15
C ASP A 249 6.57 4.78 7.07
N TYR A 250 6.37 5.19 5.82
CA TYR A 250 6.29 4.30 4.66
C TYR A 250 6.65 4.98 3.34
N TYR A 251 7.19 4.17 2.43
CA TYR A 251 7.66 4.61 1.12
C TYR A 251 7.18 3.64 0.06
N ILE A 252 6.67 4.19 -1.04
CA ILE A 252 6.35 3.48 -2.28
C ILE A 252 7.26 4.05 -3.35
N TYR A 253 8.19 3.24 -3.85
CA TYR A 253 9.18 3.69 -4.82
C TYR A 253 8.72 3.41 -6.23
N GLU A 254 9.25 4.22 -7.15
CA GLU A 254 9.06 4.01 -8.58
C GLU A 254 10.12 3.01 -9.02
N ILE A 255 9.65 1.87 -9.52
CA ILE A 255 10.50 0.81 -10.05
C ILE A 255 10.65 1.06 -11.54
N GLU A 256 11.87 1.32 -11.99
CA GLU A 256 12.25 1.49 -13.39
C GLU A 256 12.30 0.16 -14.16
#